data_AF-A0AA88U5R1-F1
#
_entry.id   AF-A0AA88U5R1-F1
#
_cell.length_a   1.000
_cell.length_b   1.000
_cell.length_c   1.000
_cell.angle_alpha   90.00
_cell.angle_beta   90.00
_cell.angle_gamma   90.00
#
_symmetry.space_group_name_H-M   'P 1'
#
loop_
_entity.id
_entity.type
_entity.pdbx_description
1 polymer ?
#
loop_
_entity_poly.entity_id
_entity_poly.type
_entity_poly.pdbx_seq_one_letter_code
_entity_poly.pdbx_strand_id
1 'polypeptide(L)' 'MGQCRNAYPVDWPPVVCLRMYNSLVERCFSDCVDTFRRKTLDKQEETCVRRCAEKFLKHSMRVGMRFAELNNNAATKDD' A
#
# COMPACT_ATOMS: atom_id res chain seq x y z
N MET A 1 -7.96 2.13 13.37
CA MET A 1 -8.30 1.45 12.10
C MET A 1 -9.81 1.56 11.87
N GLY A 2 -10.31 2.76 11.54
CA GLY A 2 -11.71 3.12 11.76
C GLY A 2 -12.48 3.76 10.60
N GLN A 3 -12.08 3.59 9.34
CA GLN A 3 -12.89 4.05 8.20
C GLN A 3 -12.90 3.01 7.08
N CYS A 4 -13.77 2.00 7.18
CA CYS A 4 -14.19 1.12 6.07
C CYS A 4 -15.59 0.52 6.37
N ARG A 5 -16.53 1.31 6.89
CA ARG A 5 -17.92 0.83 6.99
C ARG A 5 -18.90 1.90 6.51
N ASN A 6 -19.63 1.52 5.45
CA ASN A 6 -20.86 2.09 4.90
C ASN A 6 -20.74 3.27 3.91
N ALA A 7 -20.41 2.97 2.65
CA ALA A 7 -20.87 3.68 1.44
C ALA A 7 -20.59 2.83 0.18
N TYR A 8 -21.62 2.49 -0.60
CA TYR A 8 -21.56 1.83 -1.92
C TYR A 8 -22.82 2.29 -2.71
N PRO A 9 -22.89 2.35 -4.08
CA PRO A 9 -22.06 1.67 -5.10
C PRO A 9 -21.97 2.31 -6.55
N VAL A 10 -21.43 3.49 -6.89
CA VAL A 10 -21.23 3.84 -8.36
C VAL A 10 -20.02 4.68 -8.82
N ASP A 11 -19.31 5.45 -7.98
CA ASP A 11 -18.23 6.34 -8.49
C ASP A 11 -16.82 6.09 -7.93
N TRP A 12 -16.58 4.96 -7.25
CA TRP A 12 -15.21 4.57 -6.89
C TRP A 12 -14.71 3.47 -7.82
N PRO A 13 -13.73 3.72 -8.71
CA PRO A 13 -13.19 2.66 -9.55
C PRO A 13 -12.59 1.56 -8.66
N PRO A 14 -13.18 0.33 -8.65
CA PRO A 14 -12.72 -0.77 -7.78
C PRO A 14 -11.27 -1.20 -8.08
N VAL A 15 -10.76 -0.78 -9.24
CA VAL A 15 -9.43 -1.12 -9.73
C VAL A 15 -8.29 -0.45 -8.97
N VAL A 16 -8.49 0.72 -8.35
CA VAL A 16 -7.39 1.42 -7.65
C VAL A 16 -7.00 0.67 -6.37
N CYS A 17 -7.99 0.16 -5.64
CA CYS A 17 -7.76 -0.58 -4.41
C CYS A 17 -7.15 -1.97 -4.68
N LEU A 18 -7.62 -2.65 -5.73
CA LEU A 18 -7.10 -3.96 -6.15
C LEU A 18 -5.66 -3.89 -6.69
N ARG A 19 -5.32 -2.86 -7.48
CA ARG A 19 -3.94 -2.67 -7.95
C ARG A 19 -2.98 -2.43 -6.79
N MET A 20 -3.36 -1.57 -5.84
CA MET A 20 -2.56 -1.34 -4.64
C MET A 20 -2.37 -2.61 -3.81
N TYR A 21 -3.42 -3.41 -3.65
CA TYR A 21 -3.35 -4.68 -2.93
C TYR A 21 -2.39 -5.67 -3.58
N ASN A 22 -2.47 -5.85 -4.92
CA ASN A 22 -1.57 -6.75 -5.63
C ASN A 22 -0.11 -6.29 -5.53
N SER A 23 0.16 -4.99 -5.71
CA SER A 23 1.52 -4.44 -5.54
C SER A 23 2.05 -4.62 -4.12
N LEU A 24 1.20 -4.48 -3.11
CA LEU A 24 1.57 -4.72 -1.72
C LEU A 24 1.96 -6.18 -1.48
N VAL A 25 1.13 -7.11 -1.96
CA VAL A 25 1.36 -8.55 -1.77
C VAL A 25 2.65 -8.99 -2.46
N GLU A 26 2.85 -8.60 -3.72
CA GLU A 26 4.06 -8.93 -4.47
C GLU A 26 5.32 -8.41 -3.78
N ARG A 27 5.30 -7.14 -3.32
CA ARG A 27 6.42 -6.52 -2.61
C ARG A 27 6.75 -7.25 -1.31
N CYS A 28 5.75 -7.47 -0.46
CA CYS A 28 6.00 -8.10 0.83
C CYS A 28 6.38 -9.57 0.70
N PHE A 29 5.88 -10.28 -0.32
CA PHE A 29 6.35 -11.63 -0.61
C PHE A 29 7.82 -11.63 -1.02
N SER A 30 8.22 -10.78 -1.97
CA SER A 30 9.61 -10.69 -2.43
C SER A 30 10.59 -10.24 -1.34
N ASP A 31 10.17 -9.37 -0.43
CA ASP A 31 11.04 -8.80 0.61
C ASP A 31 11.13 -9.67 1.88
N CYS A 32 10.11 -10.50 2.17
CA CYS A 32 10.01 -11.23 3.44
C CYS A 32 10.00 -12.76 3.32
N VAL A 33 9.76 -13.33 2.15
CA VAL A 33 9.68 -14.78 1.96
C VAL A 33 10.85 -15.24 1.09
N ASP A 34 11.93 -15.62 1.76
CA ASP A 34 13.19 -16.04 1.11
C ASP A 34 13.49 -17.53 1.30
N THR A 35 12.79 -18.20 2.24
CA THR A 35 13.15 -19.55 2.69
C THR A 35 12.05 -20.57 2.38
N PHE A 36 12.19 -21.30 1.28
CA PHE A 36 11.20 -22.28 0.82
C PHE A 36 11.41 -23.69 1.41
N ARG A 37 11.51 -23.80 2.74
CA ARG A 37 11.67 -25.11 3.42
C ARG A 37 10.35 -25.77 3.81
N ARG A 38 9.26 -25.00 3.94
CA ARG A 38 7.94 -25.47 4.40
C ARG A 38 6.83 -24.74 3.65
N LYS A 39 5.64 -25.34 3.59
CA LYS A 39 4.44 -24.71 2.99
C LYS A 39 3.90 -23.54 3.83
N THR A 40 4.22 -23.51 5.11
CA THR A 40 3.81 -22.48 6.07
C THR A 40 4.94 -21.48 6.29
N LEU A 41 4.57 -20.21 6.44
CA LEU A 41 5.49 -19.14 6.84
C LEU A 41 6.10 -19.44 8.21
N ASP A 42 7.38 -19.11 8.38
CA ASP A 42 8.00 -19.10 9.69
C ASP A 42 7.59 -17.84 10.48
N LYS A 43 7.73 -17.86 11.81
CA LYS A 43 7.36 -16.73 12.68
C LYS A 43 8.07 -15.43 12.31
N GLN A 44 9.30 -15.55 11.79
CA GLN A 44 10.08 -14.42 11.32
C GLN A 44 9.48 -13.81 10.04
N GLU A 45 9.10 -14.64 9.07
CA GLU A 45 8.47 -14.22 7.82
C GLU A 45 7.09 -13.61 8.09
N GLU A 46 6.26 -14.23 8.97
CA GLU A 46 4.97 -13.66 9.39
C GLU A 46 5.13 -12.27 10.02
N THR A 47 6.12 -12.12 10.91
CA THR A 47 6.41 -10.82 11.54
C THR A 47 6.90 -9.80 10.51
N CYS A 48 7.71 -10.22 9.54
CA CYS A 48 8.19 -9.37 8.45
C CYS A 48 7.04 -8.89 7.58
N VAL A 49 6.18 -9.79 7.08
CA VAL A 49 5.05 -9.45 6.20
C VAL A 49 4.12 -8.46 6.89
N ARG A 50 3.81 -8.66 8.18
CA ARG A 50 2.99 -7.71 8.96
C ARG A 50 3.61 -6.31 9.02
N ARG A 51 4.92 -6.23 9.30
CA ARG A 51 5.67 -4.96 9.34
C ARG A 51 5.79 -4.32 7.95
N CYS A 52 5.97 -5.13 6.91
CA CYS A 52 6.04 -4.69 5.52
C CYS A 52 4.73 -4.02 5.11
N ALA A 53 3.59 -4.66 5.38
CA ALA A 53 2.27 -4.11 5.05
C ALA A 53 2.00 -2.78 5.78
N GLU A 54 2.31 -2.70 7.07
CA GLU A 54 2.15 -1.47 7.83
C GLU A 54 3.04 -0.34 7.30
N LYS A 55 4.31 -0.65 6.96
CA LYS A 55 5.25 0.33 6.39
C LYS A 55 4.79 0.81 5.02
N PHE A 56 4.41 -0.11 4.14
CA PHE A 56 3.98 0.23 2.78
C PHE A 56 2.76 1.14 2.79
N LEU A 57 1.73 0.82 3.57
CA LEU A 57 0.51 1.64 3.63
C LEU A 57 0.80 3.05 4.16
N LYS A 58 1.55 3.16 5.28
CA LYS A 58 1.94 4.47 5.83
C LYS A 58 2.81 5.26 4.87
N HIS A 59 3.71 4.59 4.14
CA HIS A 59 4.57 5.21 3.16
C HIS A 59 3.77 5.72 1.97
N SER A 60 2.92 4.90 1.37
CA SER A 60 2.06 5.27 0.24
C SER A 60 1.13 6.44 0.57
N MET A 61 0.56 6.48 1.78
CA MET A 61 -0.23 7.63 2.24
C MET A 61 0.62 8.90 2.34
N ARG A 62 1.82 8.81 2.94
CA ARG A 62 2.73 9.97 3.07
C ARG A 62 3.20 10.49 1.72
N VAL A 63 3.59 9.60 0.81
CA VAL A 63 4.01 9.96 -0.55
C VAL A 63 2.85 10.59 -1.31
N GLY A 64 1.63 10.03 -1.20
CA GLY A 64 0.43 10.60 -1.81
C GLY A 64 0.15 12.03 -1.36
N MET A 65 0.24 12.31 -0.04
CA MET A 65 0.07 13.68 0.48
C MET A 65 1.11 14.65 -0.09
N ARG A 66 2.40 14.26 -0.09
CA ARG A 66 3.46 15.10 -0.65
C ARG A 66 3.32 15.32 -2.14
N PHE A 67 2.88 14.30 -2.88
CA PHE A 67 2.63 14.43 -4.31
C PHE A 67 1.52 15.43 -4.60
N ALA A 68 0.42 15.40 -3.83
CA ALA A 68 -0.67 16.37 -3.96
C ALA A 68 -0.21 17.80 -3.63
N GLU A 69 0.59 17.98 -2.57
CA GLU A 69 1.18 19.29 -2.24
C GLU A 69 2.06 19.84 -3.37
N LEU A 70 2.94 19.02 -3.94
CA LEU A 70 3.82 19.44 -5.02
C LEU A 70 3.06 19.73 -6.31
N ASN A 71 2.06 18.92 -6.66
CA ASN A 71 1.24 19.14 -7.85
C ASN A 71 0.43 20.43 -7.76
N ASN A 72 -0.06 20.78 -6.57
CA ASN A 72 -0.76 22.05 -6.34
C ASN A 72 0.18 23.27 -6.46
N ASN A 73 1.43 23.15 -5.99
CA ASN A 73 2.45 24.20 -6.13
C ASN A 73 3.08 24.27 -7.53
N ALA A 74 3.02 23.19 -8.31
CA ALA A 74 3.49 23.15 -9.70
C ALA A 74 2.52 23.86 -10.67
N ALA A 75 1.23 23.94 -10.32
CA ALA A 75 0.21 24.62 -11.13
C ALA A 75 0.30 26.16 -11.11
N THR A 76 1.19 26.75 -10.29
CA THR A 76 1.33 28.21 -10.13
C THR A 76 2.69 28.74 -10.63
N LYS A 77 3.37 28.03 -11.53
CA LYS A 77 4.61 28.50 -12.17
C LYS A 77 4.46 28.60 -13.69
N ASP A 78 3.59 29.51 -14.10
CA ASP A 78 3.69 30.26 -15.36
C ASP A 78 3.97 31.72 -14.96
N ASP A 79 5.22 32.03 -14.61
CA ASP A 79 5.86 33.36 -14.59
C ASP A 79 7.39 33.18 -14.58
#